data_AF-A0A164EV18-F1
#
_entry.id   AF-A0A164EV18-F1
#
_cell.length_a   1.000
_cell.length_b   1.000
_cell.length_c   1.000
_cell.angle_alpha   90.00
_cell.angle_beta   90.00
_cell.angle_gamma   90.00
#
_symmetry.space_group_name_H-M   'P 1'
#
loop_
_entity.id
_entity.type
_entity.pdbx_description
1 polymer ?
#
loop_
_entity_poly.entity_id
_entity_poly.type
_entity_poly.pdbx_seq_one_letter_code
_entity_poly.pdbx_strand_id
1 'polypeptide(L)'
;VKKTRKNLANATQTPPLAGASSSVPEEAPEVAQGLRKTNHGVIFQLKLLMLFLIRGIRAGHAFRLGTEMEDIGGKFDDIIFQYEVDDGGKRQVNRYLQAKHKQDESTKITAGQLFNETEGDFSLLKYFSSY
;
A
#
# COMPACT_ATOMS: atom_id res chain seq x y z
N VAL A 1 -1.35 92.52 8.84
CA VAL A 1 -1.32 91.80 7.54
C VAL A 1 -0.28 90.68 7.63
N LYS A 2 -0.74 89.42 7.65
CA LYS A 2 -0.03 88.14 7.35
C LYS A 2 -0.79 87.01 8.08
N LYS A 3 -1.53 86.21 7.32
CA LYS A 3 -2.28 85.04 7.81
C LYS A 3 -1.30 83.88 8.04
N THR A 4 -1.34 83.27 9.22
CA THR A 4 -0.83 81.90 9.42
C THR A 4 -1.72 81.20 10.45
N ARG A 5 -2.59 80.30 9.97
CA ARG A 5 -3.33 79.34 10.80
C ARG A 5 -2.38 78.19 11.14
N LYS A 6 -2.21 77.87 12.42
CA LYS A 6 -1.55 76.65 12.89
C LYS A 6 -2.55 75.48 12.82
N ASN A 7 -2.10 74.38 12.24
CA ASN A 7 -2.83 73.12 12.09
C ASN A 7 -2.92 72.35 13.41
N LEU A 8 -4.08 71.73 13.65
CA LEU A 8 -4.25 70.55 14.50
C LEU A 8 -4.59 69.38 13.56
N ALA A 9 -3.84 68.28 13.64
CA ALA A 9 -4.37 66.91 13.54
C ALA A 9 -3.23 65.89 13.69
N ASN A 10 -3.37 65.03 14.70
CA ASN A 10 -2.64 63.79 14.89
C ASN A 10 -2.85 62.84 13.68
N ALA A 11 -1.77 62.20 13.24
CA ALA A 11 -1.84 60.92 12.53
C ALA A 11 -0.54 60.13 12.78
N THR A 12 -0.64 59.16 13.68
CA THR A 12 0.40 58.18 14.00
C THR A 12 0.69 57.31 12.77
N GLN A 13 1.93 57.31 12.31
CA GLN A 13 2.41 56.43 11.25
C GLN A 13 2.74 55.04 11.83
N THR A 14 2.06 54.02 11.33
CA THR A 14 2.38 52.60 11.55
C THR A 14 3.46 52.14 10.54
N PRO A 15 4.47 51.35 10.97
CA PRO A 15 5.49 50.78 10.09
C PRO A 15 4.96 49.60 9.24
N PRO A 16 5.66 49.22 8.15
CA PRO A 16 5.14 48.33 7.12
C PRO A 16 5.21 46.84 7.46
N LEU A 17 4.34 46.09 6.79
CA LEU A 17 4.07 44.66 6.83
C LEU A 17 5.35 43.81 6.64
N ALA A 18 5.72 43.02 7.65
CA ALA A 18 6.72 41.96 7.53
C ALA A 18 6.07 40.74 6.85
N GLY A 19 6.66 40.29 5.73
CA GLY A 19 6.23 39.10 5.02
C GLY A 19 6.35 37.84 5.89
N ALA A 20 5.23 37.14 6.07
CA ALA A 20 5.23 35.81 6.64
C ALA A 20 5.84 34.84 5.63
N SER A 21 7.07 34.39 5.87
CA SER A 21 7.60 33.17 5.28
C SER A 21 6.82 31.99 5.86
N SER A 22 5.85 31.45 5.11
CA SER A 22 5.22 30.18 5.47
C SER A 22 6.19 29.06 5.13
N SER A 23 6.94 28.59 6.11
CA SER A 23 7.61 27.29 6.03
C SER A 23 6.53 26.21 6.11
N VAL A 24 6.00 25.79 4.96
CA VAL A 24 5.18 24.57 4.89
C VAL A 24 6.11 23.39 5.24
N PRO A 25 5.72 22.49 6.17
CA PRO A 25 6.56 21.34 6.48
C PRO A 25 6.66 20.43 5.26
N GLU A 26 7.90 20.10 4.88
CA GLU A 26 8.27 19.21 3.77
C GLU A 26 7.90 17.73 4.03
N GLU A 27 7.20 17.42 5.14
CA GLU A 27 6.78 16.07 5.55
C GLU A 27 5.49 15.58 4.85
N ALA A 28 4.61 16.49 4.41
CA ALA A 28 3.33 16.13 3.80
C ALA A 28 3.42 15.26 2.51
N PRO A 29 4.35 15.50 1.57
CA PRO A 29 4.43 14.68 0.35
C PRO A 29 4.95 13.26 0.61
N GLU A 30 5.89 13.06 1.54
CA GLU A 30 6.40 11.72 1.86
C GLU A 30 5.35 10.87 2.58
N VAL A 31 4.63 11.45 3.55
CA VAL A 31 3.53 10.75 4.25
C VAL A 31 2.42 10.37 3.26
N ALA A 32 2.07 11.27 2.34
CA ALA A 32 1.08 10.98 1.31
C ALA A 32 1.56 9.91 0.31
N GLN A 33 2.84 9.89 -0.05
CA GLN A 33 3.42 8.83 -0.89
C GLN A 33 3.47 7.49 -0.17
N GLY A 34 3.83 7.46 1.11
CA GLY A 34 3.80 6.26 1.94
C GLY A 34 2.39 5.68 2.03
N LEU A 35 1.39 6.52 2.33
CA LEU A 35 -0.01 6.11 2.38
C LEU A 35 -0.54 5.56 1.03
N ARG A 36 -0.14 6.18 -0.09
CA ARG A 36 -0.48 5.70 -1.44
C ARG A 36 0.16 4.35 -1.78
N LYS A 37 1.42 4.13 -1.37
CA LYS A 37 2.12 2.85 -1.57
C LYS A 37 1.47 1.74 -0.76
N THR A 38 1.10 2.00 0.50
CA THR A 38 0.40 1.03 1.36
C THR A 38 -0.97 0.65 0.78
N ASN A 39 -1.73 1.63 0.26
CA ASN A 39 -3.03 1.35 -0.34
C ASN A 39 -2.93 0.46 -1.58
N HIS A 40 -1.87 0.56 -2.37
CA HIS A 40 -1.71 -0.26 -3.56
C HIS A 40 -1.59 -1.76 -3.21
N GLY A 41 -0.74 -2.09 -2.23
CA GLY A 41 -0.55 -3.47 -1.78
C GLY A 41 -1.84 -4.09 -1.23
N VAL A 42 -2.55 -3.35 -0.37
CA VAL A 42 -3.82 -3.79 0.22
C VAL A 42 -4.89 -4.02 -0.87
N ILE A 43 -5.02 -3.10 -1.82
CA ILE A 43 -5.98 -3.25 -2.93
C ILE A 43 -5.63 -4.48 -3.79
N PHE A 44 -4.34 -4.72 -4.04
CA PHE A 44 -3.89 -5.88 -4.80
C PHE A 44 -4.26 -7.19 -4.08
N GLN A 45 -3.96 -7.29 -2.78
CA GLN A 45 -4.31 -8.45 -1.97
C GLN A 45 -5.83 -8.67 -1.95
N LEU A 46 -6.62 -7.62 -1.76
CA LEU A 46 -8.08 -7.70 -1.76
C LEU A 46 -8.64 -8.21 -3.10
N LYS A 47 -8.11 -7.72 -4.23
CA LYS A 47 -8.51 -8.22 -5.57
C LYS A 47 -8.21 -9.70 -5.72
N LEU A 48 -7.05 -10.15 -5.25
CA LEU A 48 -6.66 -11.55 -5.32
C LEU A 48 -7.54 -12.42 -4.42
N LEU A 49 -7.88 -11.94 -3.22
CA LEU A 49 -8.84 -12.59 -2.32
C LEU A 49 -10.22 -12.74 -2.97
N MET A 50 -10.72 -11.69 -3.64
CA MET A 50 -11.99 -11.74 -4.37
C MET A 50 -11.98 -12.77 -5.52
N LEU A 51 -10.87 -12.94 -6.23
CA LEU A 51 -10.74 -13.96 -7.27
C LEU A 51 -10.85 -15.39 -6.71
N PHE A 52 -10.21 -15.65 -5.57
CA PHE A 52 -10.32 -16.94 -4.89
C PHE A 52 -11.72 -17.18 -4.31
N LEU A 53 -12.36 -16.15 -3.78
CA LEU A 53 -13.74 -16.20 -3.30
C LEU A 53 -14.69 -16.62 -4.44
N ILE A 54 -14.62 -15.93 -5.58
CA ILE A 54 -15.42 -16.24 -6.77
C ILE A 54 -15.15 -17.66 -7.25
N ARG A 55 -13.87 -18.08 -7.26
CA ARG A 55 -13.49 -19.45 -7.63
C ARG A 55 -14.13 -20.49 -6.71
N GLY A 56 -14.06 -20.31 -5.39
CA GLY A 56 -14.62 -21.22 -4.39
C GLY A 56 -16.14 -21.36 -4.53
N ILE A 57 -16.84 -20.22 -4.65
CA ILE A 57 -18.30 -20.19 -4.84
C ILE A 57 -18.69 -20.91 -6.14
N ARG A 58 -18.03 -20.60 -7.25
CA ARG A 58 -18.36 -21.19 -8.57
C ARG A 58 -18.09 -22.69 -8.64
N ALA A 59 -17.12 -23.18 -7.87
CA ALA A 59 -16.82 -24.60 -7.79
C ALA A 59 -17.75 -25.37 -6.82
N GLY A 60 -18.59 -24.67 -6.05
CA GLY A 60 -19.52 -25.29 -5.10
C GLY A 60 -18.81 -25.94 -3.90
N HIS A 61 -17.58 -25.54 -3.60
CA HIS A 61 -16.82 -26.12 -2.49
C HIS A 61 -17.23 -25.49 -1.14
N ALA A 62 -17.20 -26.28 -0.08
CA ALA A 62 -17.05 -25.73 1.26
C ALA A 62 -15.59 -25.29 1.44
N PHE A 63 -15.35 -24.03 1.78
CA PHE A 63 -13.99 -23.49 1.86
C PHE A 63 -13.78 -22.51 3.03
N ARG A 64 -12.53 -22.41 3.47
CA ARG A 64 -11.98 -21.30 4.27
C ARG A 64 -11.07 -20.48 3.35
N LEU A 65 -11.23 -19.16 3.41
CA LEU A 65 -10.43 -18.23 2.64
C LEU A 65 -10.03 -17.07 3.56
N GLY A 66 -8.76 -16.73 3.59
CA GLY A 66 -8.27 -15.63 4.40
C GLY A 66 -6.84 -15.23 4.08
N THR A 67 -6.38 -14.24 4.82
CA THR A 67 -5.02 -13.72 4.86
C THR A 67 -4.51 -13.95 6.30
N GLU A 68 -3.20 -14.12 6.50
CA GLU A 68 -2.59 -14.19 7.84
C GLU A 68 -3.25 -15.21 8.81
N MET A 69 -3.72 -16.36 8.31
CA MET A 69 -4.35 -17.39 9.16
C MET A 69 -3.27 -18.28 9.79
N GLU A 70 -2.70 -17.86 10.93
CA GLU A 70 -1.59 -18.57 11.60
C GLU A 70 -1.87 -20.07 11.83
N ASP A 71 -3.13 -20.44 12.10
CA ASP A 71 -3.55 -21.82 12.38
C ASP A 71 -3.43 -22.76 11.16
N ILE A 72 -3.40 -22.21 9.94
CA ILE A 72 -3.31 -22.97 8.69
C ILE A 72 -2.04 -22.61 7.90
N GLY A 73 -1.75 -21.33 7.78
CA GLY A 73 -0.74 -20.77 6.87
C GLY A 73 0.63 -20.58 7.47
N GLY A 74 0.79 -20.64 8.80
CA GLY A 74 2.09 -20.42 9.44
C GLY A 74 2.72 -19.08 9.01
N LYS A 75 3.76 -19.13 8.17
CA LYS A 75 4.47 -17.95 7.63
C LYS A 75 3.85 -17.34 6.36
N PHE A 76 2.81 -17.95 5.78
CA PHE A 76 2.18 -17.47 4.55
C PHE A 76 1.10 -16.44 4.88
N ASP A 77 1.33 -15.19 4.46
CA ASP A 77 0.48 -14.07 4.90
C ASP A 77 -0.56 -13.66 3.84
N ASP A 78 -0.24 -13.82 2.55
CA ASP A 78 -1.02 -13.16 1.50
C ASP A 78 -2.38 -13.83 1.24
N ILE A 79 -2.43 -15.10 0.86
CA ILE A 79 -3.69 -15.86 0.66
C ILE A 79 -3.55 -17.30 1.12
N ILE A 80 -4.56 -17.73 1.86
CA ILE A 80 -4.77 -19.11 2.30
C ILE A 80 -6.17 -19.53 1.85
N PHE A 81 -6.25 -20.54 1.00
CA PHE A 81 -7.49 -21.08 0.49
C PHE A 81 -7.55 -22.59 0.72
N GLN A 82 -8.35 -23.01 1.69
CA GLN A 82 -8.57 -24.40 2.05
C GLN A 82 -9.99 -24.80 1.63
N TYR A 83 -10.14 -25.92 0.93
CA TYR A 83 -11.46 -26.37 0.48
C TYR A 83 -11.56 -27.89 0.36
N GLU A 84 -12.78 -28.41 0.55
CA GLU A 84 -13.06 -29.84 0.42
C GLU A 84 -13.39 -30.20 -1.02
N VAL A 85 -12.79 -31.29 -1.50
CA VAL A 85 -13.12 -31.93 -2.78
C VAL A 85 -13.68 -33.31 -2.49
N ASP A 86 -14.73 -33.69 -3.22
CA ASP A 86 -15.27 -35.04 -3.21
C ASP A 86 -15.08 -35.66 -4.60
N ASP A 87 -14.03 -36.47 -4.75
CA ASP A 87 -13.69 -37.20 -5.96
C ASP A 87 -13.78 -38.73 -5.76
N GLY A 88 -14.78 -39.17 -4.99
CA GLY A 88 -14.92 -40.55 -4.51
C GLY A 88 -14.47 -40.74 -3.06
N GLY A 89 -14.38 -39.63 -2.33
CA GLY A 89 -13.89 -39.52 -0.97
C GLY A 89 -13.63 -38.06 -0.62
N LYS A 90 -13.97 -37.65 0.60
CA LYS A 90 -13.76 -36.28 1.07
C LYS A 90 -12.28 -36.05 1.35
N ARG A 91 -11.66 -35.12 0.63
CA ARG A 91 -10.29 -34.68 0.88
C ARG A 91 -10.21 -33.17 1.01
N GLN A 92 -9.37 -32.72 1.94
CA GLN A 92 -9.05 -31.31 2.10
C GLN A 92 -7.91 -30.92 1.17
N VAL A 93 -8.07 -29.78 0.48
CA VAL A 93 -7.06 -29.20 -0.41
C VAL A 93 -6.67 -27.83 0.13
N ASN A 94 -5.37 -27.62 0.35
CA ASN A 94 -4.81 -26.33 0.75
C ASN A 94 -4.11 -25.67 -0.42
N ARG A 95 -4.35 -24.38 -0.62
CA ARG A 95 -3.63 -23.53 -1.58
C ARG A 95 -3.13 -22.28 -0.85
N TYR A 96 -1.81 -22.12 -0.83
CA TYR A 96 -1.13 -20.94 -0.32
C TYR A 96 -0.62 -20.14 -1.51
N LEU A 97 -0.78 -18.81 -1.47
CA LEU A 97 -0.29 -17.93 -2.51
C LEU A 97 0.34 -16.70 -1.87
N GLN A 98 1.66 -16.57 -2.05
CA GLN A 98 2.40 -15.34 -1.78
C GLN A 98 2.53 -14.55 -3.09
N ALA A 99 2.16 -13.27 -3.08
CA ALA A 99 2.20 -12.41 -4.26
C ALA A 99 3.09 -11.19 -4.02
N LYS A 100 4.07 -11.01 -4.90
CA LYS A 100 4.89 -9.80 -5.00
C LYS A 100 4.56 -9.09 -6.31
N HIS A 101 4.34 -7.78 -6.27
CA HIS A 101 3.95 -6.99 -7.44
C HIS A 101 4.65 -5.62 -7.45
N LYS A 102 4.60 -4.94 -8.62
CA LYS A 102 5.02 -3.54 -8.80
C LYS A 102 3.79 -2.71 -9.10
N GLN A 103 3.72 -1.51 -8.52
CA GLN A 103 2.70 -0.52 -8.87
C GLN A 103 2.93 0.07 -10.26
N ASP A 104 4.19 0.26 -10.63
CA ASP A 104 4.56 0.69 -11.97
C ASP A 104 4.61 -0.53 -12.91
N GLU A 105 3.67 -0.56 -13.85
CA GLU A 105 3.55 -1.62 -14.84
C GLU A 105 4.34 -1.36 -16.14
N SER A 106 4.97 -0.18 -16.26
CA SER A 106 5.78 0.21 -17.41
C SER A 106 7.05 -0.63 -17.53
N THR A 107 7.56 -1.11 -16.39
CA THR A 107 8.69 -2.03 -16.34
C THR A 107 8.22 -3.44 -15.99
N LYS A 108 8.77 -4.43 -16.68
CA LYS A 108 8.49 -5.85 -16.39
C LYS A 108 9.50 -6.41 -15.41
N ILE A 109 9.06 -7.37 -14.60
CA ILE A 109 9.95 -8.19 -13.79
C ILE A 109 10.70 -9.11 -14.76
N THR A 110 12.04 -9.10 -14.70
CA THR A 110 12.88 -9.86 -15.63
C THR A 110 13.31 -11.19 -15.01
N ALA A 111 13.69 -12.16 -15.85
CA ALA A 111 14.23 -13.44 -15.37
C ALA A 111 15.47 -13.23 -14.47
N GLY A 112 16.35 -12.28 -14.81
CA GLY A 112 17.51 -11.94 -13.98
C GLY A 112 17.13 -11.45 -12.58
N GLN A 113 16.00 -10.75 -12.42
CA GLN A 113 15.49 -10.35 -11.11
C GLN A 113 14.93 -11.54 -10.32
N LEU A 114 14.32 -12.51 -10.99
CA LEU A 114 13.75 -13.71 -10.36
C LEU A 114 14.83 -14.69 -9.90
N PHE A 115 15.89 -14.87 -10.69
CA PHE A 115 16.97 -15.82 -10.43
C PHE A 115 18.21 -15.20 -9.77
N ASN A 116 18.11 -13.96 -9.29
CA ASN A 116 19.19 -13.36 -8.51
C ASN A 116 19.42 -14.14 -7.21
N GLU A 117 20.69 -14.37 -6.86
CA GLU A 117 21.09 -15.41 -5.91
C GLU A 117 20.62 -15.15 -4.47
N THR A 118 20.50 -13.90 -4.02
CA THR A 118 19.97 -13.59 -2.67
C THR A 118 19.40 -12.19 -2.49
N GLU A 119 19.60 -11.28 -3.45
CA GLU A 119 19.26 -9.87 -3.28
C GLU A 119 18.12 -9.41 -4.21
N GLY A 120 17.34 -8.45 -3.72
CA GLY A 120 16.28 -7.79 -4.46
C GLY A 120 14.87 -8.27 -4.11
N ASP A 121 13.91 -7.39 -4.38
CA ASP A 121 12.50 -7.56 -4.00
C ASP A 121 11.79 -8.72 -4.69
N PHE A 122 12.34 -9.22 -5.81
CA PHE A 122 11.72 -10.26 -6.65
C PHE A 122 12.54 -11.55 -6.73
N SER A 123 13.63 -11.69 -5.96
CA SER A 123 14.42 -12.92 -5.95
C SER A 123 13.58 -14.09 -5.44
N LEU A 124 13.31 -15.06 -6.30
CA LEU A 124 12.58 -16.27 -5.93
C LEU A 124 13.39 -17.10 -4.94
N LEU A 125 14.72 -17.15 -5.10
CA LEU A 125 15.60 -17.94 -4.24
C LEU A 125 15.52 -17.46 -2.78
N LYS A 126 15.50 -16.13 -2.56
CA LYS A 126 15.27 -15.54 -1.23
C LYS A 126 13.98 -16.03 -0.59
N TYR A 127 12.89 -16.08 -1.35
CA TYR A 127 11.60 -16.54 -0.85
C TYR A 127 11.60 -18.05 -0.60
N PHE A 128 12.16 -18.86 -1.51
CA PHE A 128 12.29 -20.30 -1.31
C PHE A 128 13.10 -20.67 -0.08
N SER A 129 14.15 -19.93 0.27
CA SER A 129 14.93 -20.19 1.49
C SER A 129 14.24 -19.76 2.79
N SER A 130 13.16 -18.97 2.73
CA SER A 130 12.45 -18.45 3.92
C SER A 130 11.39 -19.42 4.47
N TYR A 131 10.98 -20.41 3.67
CA TYR A 131 9.93 -21.41 3.94
C TYR A 131 10.52 -22.82 3.96
#